data_AF-A0AAP0WJP9-F1
#
_entry.id   AF-A0AAP0WJP9-F1
#
_cell.length_a   1.000
_cell.length_b   1.000
_cell.length_c   1.000
_cell.angle_alpha   90.00
_cell.angle_beta   90.00
_cell.angle_gamma   90.00
#
_symmetry.space_group_name_H-M   'P 1'
#
loop_
_entity.id
_entity.type
_entity.pdbx_description
1 polymer ?
#
loop_
_entity_poly.entity_id
_entity_poly.type
_entity_poly.pdbx_seq_one_letter_code
_entity_poly.pdbx_strand_id
1 'polypeptide(L)'
;MTDKVSLTIKIDPSLKETIKAVALENQLSLSEVVTTHLVKSLSAQPAAVDSLDTEEAVTEQLSAAELKQIRSLLKKSKKKK
;
A
#
# COMPACT_ATOMS: atom_id res chain seq x y z
N MET A 1 4.31 10.72 36.01
CA MET A 1 4.01 9.29 36.20
C MET A 1 4.02 8.65 34.82
N THR A 2 5.13 8.02 34.41
CA THR A 2 5.23 7.34 33.10
C THR A 2 5.23 5.85 33.36
N ASP A 3 4.04 5.26 33.41
CA ASP A 3 3.87 3.81 33.53
C ASP A 3 4.39 3.15 32.26
N LYS A 4 5.63 2.67 32.30
CA LYS A 4 6.24 1.90 31.23
C LYS A 4 5.72 0.46 31.31
N VAL A 5 4.80 0.12 30.40
CA VAL A 5 4.30 -1.25 30.24
C VAL A 5 5.32 -2.06 29.45
N SER A 6 5.78 -3.18 30.01
CA SER A 6 6.63 -4.14 29.30
C SER A 6 5.77 -5.11 28.48
N LEU A 7 5.88 -5.06 27.15
CA LEU A 7 5.16 -5.93 26.22
C LEU A 7 6.13 -6.93 25.58
N THR A 8 5.78 -8.22 25.60
CA THR A 8 6.52 -9.27 24.88
C THR A 8 5.82 -9.56 23.56
N ILE A 9 6.50 -9.26 22.44
CA ILE A 9 5.97 -9.50 21.09
C ILE A 9 6.77 -10.65 20.46
N LYS A 10 6.06 -11.67 19.96
CA LYS A 10 6.65 -12.68 19.10
C LYS A 10 6.74 -12.10 17.69
N ILE A 11 7.97 -11.90 17.21
CA ILE A 11 8.25 -11.32 15.89
C ILE A 11 9.00 -12.38 15.08
N ASP A 12 8.66 -12.49 13.80
CA ASP A 12 9.36 -13.38 12.87
C ASP A 12 10.84 -13.02 12.76
N PRO A 13 11.73 -14.01 12.58
CA PRO A 13 13.17 -13.78 12.56
C PRO A 13 13.60 -12.82 11.43
N SER A 14 12.93 -12.87 10.28
CA SER A 14 13.17 -11.96 9.14
C SER A 14 12.90 -10.50 9.52
N LEU A 15 11.80 -10.23 10.22
CA LEU A 15 11.45 -8.88 10.69
C LEU A 15 12.39 -8.41 11.81
N LYS A 16 12.90 -9.32 12.65
CA LYS A 16 13.90 -8.97 13.66
C LYS A 16 15.20 -8.48 13.04
N GLU A 17 15.61 -9.04 11.91
CA GLU A 17 16.80 -8.60 11.18
C GLU A 17 16.64 -7.23 10.54
N THR A 18 15.48 -6.96 9.92
CA THR A 18 15.20 -5.63 9.35
C THR A 18 15.16 -4.56 10.43
N ILE A 19 14.51 -4.82 11.57
CA ILE A 19 14.47 -3.87 12.70
C ILE A 19 15.89 -3.65 13.25
N LYS A 20 16.74 -4.69 13.32
CA LYS A 20 18.14 -4.53 13.73
C LYS A 20 18.93 -3.66 12.75
N ALA A 21 18.75 -3.83 11.44
CA ALA A 21 19.42 -3.02 10.43
C ALA A 21 19.03 -1.54 10.57
N VAL A 22 17.72 -1.26 10.69
CA VAL A 22 17.19 0.08 10.91
C VAL A 22 17.67 0.68 12.23
N ALA A 23 17.77 -0.12 13.30
CA ALA A 23 18.31 0.32 14.58
C ALA A 23 19.80 0.69 14.50
N LEU A 24 20.58 -0.08 13.76
CA LEU A 24 22.02 0.18 13.55
C LEU A 24 22.22 1.47 12.74
N GLU A 25 21.42 1.67 11.69
CA GLU A 25 21.45 2.87 10.86
C GLU A 25 21.10 4.14 11.64
N ASN A 26 20.05 4.08 12.46
CA ASN A 26 19.57 5.24 13.22
C ASN A 26 20.25 5.41 14.60
N GLN A 27 21.18 4.51 14.97
CA GLN A 27 21.83 4.47 16.29
C GLN A 27 20.84 4.44 17.47
N LEU A 28 19.68 3.83 17.27
CA LEU A 28 18.62 3.72 18.28
C LEU A 28 18.59 2.32 18.88
N SER A 29 18.07 2.22 20.11
CA SER A 29 17.82 0.92 20.70
C SER A 29 16.70 0.18 19.96
N LEU A 30 16.77 -1.16 19.90
CA LEU A 30 15.77 -1.98 19.21
C LEU A 30 14.34 -1.68 19.70
N SER A 31 14.17 -1.51 21.01
CA SER A 31 12.89 -1.18 21.63
C SER A 31 12.39 0.22 21.24
N GLU A 32 13.29 1.17 21.06
CA GLU A 32 12.95 2.54 20.67
C GLU A 32 12.53 2.63 19.21
N VAL A 33 13.21 1.92 18.30
CA VAL A 33 12.77 1.80 16.89
C VAL A 33 11.38 1.17 16.80
N VAL A 34 11.14 0.09 17.55
CA VAL A 34 9.83 -0.56 17.57
C VAL A 34 8.76 0.39 18.12
N THR A 35 9.05 1.11 19.22
CA THR A 35 8.09 2.04 19.82
C THR A 35 7.78 3.21 18.89
N THR A 36 8.80 3.85 18.31
CA THR A 36 8.63 4.96 17.38
C THR A 36 7.90 4.55 16.12
N HIS A 37 8.22 3.39 15.55
CA HIS A 37 7.53 2.86 14.38
C HIS A 37 6.07 2.50 14.69
N LEU A 38 5.80 1.88 15.85
CA LEU A 38 4.44 1.58 16.29
C LEU A 38 3.63 2.86 16.53
N VAL A 39 4.20 3.85 17.22
CA VAL A 39 3.58 5.16 17.43
C VAL A 39 3.30 5.83 16.09
N LYS A 40 4.27 5.83 15.16
CA LYS A 40 4.07 6.36 13.80
C LYS A 40 2.96 5.62 13.05
N SER A 41 2.89 4.30 13.17
CA SER A 41 1.85 3.49 12.52
C SER A 41 0.47 3.68 13.15
N LEU A 42 0.37 3.95 14.45
CA LEU A 42 -0.90 4.19 15.15
C LEU A 42 -1.37 5.65 15.02
N SER A 43 -0.43 6.59 14.95
CA SER A 43 -0.68 8.03 14.78
C SER A 43 -0.86 8.43 13.31
N ALA A 44 -0.31 7.64 12.38
CA ALA A 44 -0.84 7.58 11.04
C ALA A 44 -2.26 7.06 11.16
N GLN A 45 -3.22 7.98 11.38
CA GLN A 45 -4.59 7.78 10.96
C GLN A 45 -4.52 7.07 9.62
N PRO A 46 -5.28 5.98 9.39
CA PRO A 46 -5.48 5.54 8.02
C PRO A 46 -5.88 6.82 7.33
N ALA A 47 -5.07 7.28 6.37
CA ALA A 47 -5.53 8.32 5.46
C ALA A 47 -6.91 7.81 5.12
N ALA A 48 -7.95 8.58 5.47
CA ALA A 48 -9.27 8.30 4.93
C ALA A 48 -8.94 8.23 3.45
N VAL A 49 -8.87 7.02 2.90
CA VAL A 49 -8.66 6.82 1.49
C VAL A 49 -10.00 7.23 0.99
N ASP A 50 -10.14 8.55 0.91
CA ASP A 50 -11.20 9.20 0.26
C ASP A 50 -10.98 8.76 -1.16
N SER A 51 -11.68 7.68 -1.52
CA SER A 51 -11.73 7.19 -2.88
C SER A 51 -12.59 8.16 -3.72
N LEU A 52 -12.51 9.47 -3.42
CA LEU A 52 -13.08 10.58 -4.17
C LEU A 52 -12.12 11.11 -5.25
N ASP A 53 -10.97 10.48 -5.44
CA ASP A 53 -10.30 10.48 -6.76
C ASP A 53 -11.01 9.47 -7.69
N THR A 54 -12.32 9.64 -7.86
CA THR A 54 -12.97 9.21 -9.10
C THR A 54 -12.94 10.41 -10.03
N GLU A 55 -11.74 10.81 -10.46
CA GLU A 55 -11.66 11.64 -11.65
C GLU A 55 -12.22 10.78 -12.79
N GLU A 56 -13.36 11.19 -13.36
CA GLU A 56 -13.71 10.76 -14.71
C GLU A 56 -12.60 11.28 -15.62
N ALA A 57 -11.53 10.49 -15.77
CA ALA A 57 -10.58 10.70 -16.83
C ALA A 57 -11.42 10.75 -18.10
N VAL A 58 -11.58 11.94 -18.68
CA VAL A 58 -12.15 12.12 -20.01
C VAL A 58 -11.15 11.44 -20.92
N THR A 59 -11.29 10.12 -21.06
CA THR A 59 -10.53 9.34 -22.01
C THR A 59 -10.85 9.95 -23.35
N GLU A 60 -9.81 10.44 -24.04
CA GLU A 60 -9.91 10.94 -25.40
C GLU A 60 -10.82 10.00 -26.21
N GLN A 61 -11.82 10.58 -26.87
CA GLN A 61 -12.77 9.79 -27.67
C GLN A 61 -11.98 8.86 -28.60
N LEU A 62 -12.22 7.56 -28.45
CA LEU A 62 -11.53 6.52 -29.23
C LEU A 62 -11.51 6.89 -30.71
N SER A 63 -10.33 6.86 -31.30
CA SER A 63 -10.16 7.21 -32.71
C SER A 63 -10.93 6.22 -33.60
N ALA A 64 -11.28 6.65 -34.82
CA ALA A 64 -12.03 5.81 -35.75
C ALA A 64 -11.35 4.45 -36.06
N ALA A 65 -10.01 4.41 -35.96
CA ALA A 65 -9.23 3.19 -36.11
C ALA A 65 -9.45 2.22 -34.94
N GLU A 66 -9.42 2.72 -33.70
CA GLU A 66 -9.63 1.93 -32.48
C GLU A 66 -11.07 1.43 -32.40
N LEU A 67 -12.05 2.26 -32.76
CA LEU A 67 -13.46 1.84 -32.86
C LEU A 67 -13.66 0.72 -33.89
N LYS A 68 -12.95 0.77 -35.02
CA LYS A 68 -13.00 -0.29 -36.05
C LYS A 68 -12.39 -1.59 -35.53
N GLN A 69 -11.29 -1.50 -34.79
CA GLN A 69 -10.65 -2.65 -34.15
C GLN A 69 -11.54 -3.29 -33.08
N ILE A 70 -12.13 -2.48 -32.19
CA ILE A 70 -13.09 -2.94 -31.17
C ILE A 70 -14.29 -3.63 -31.82
N ARG A 71 -14.90 -3.04 -32.86
CA ARG A 71 -16.00 -3.67 -33.61
C ARG A 71 -15.58 -5.01 -34.22
N SER A 72 -14.35 -5.12 -34.72
CA SER A 72 -13.85 -6.37 -35.30
C SER A 72 -13.68 -7.47 -34.23
N LEU A 73 -13.15 -7.12 -33.06
CA LEU A 73 -12.94 -8.03 -31.94
C LEU A 73 -14.28 -8.48 -31.33
N LEU A 74 -15.23 -7.56 -31.17
CA LEU A 74 -16.58 -7.88 -30.70
C LEU A 74 -17.34 -8.78 -31.69
N LYS A 75 -17.24 -8.52 -33.00
CA LYS A 75 -17.83 -9.41 -34.03
C LYS A 75 -17.20 -10.80 -34.03
N LYS A 76 -15.90 -10.90 -33.79
CA LYS A 76 -15.21 -12.20 -33.61
C LYS A 76 -15.66 -12.91 -32.32
N SER A 77 -15.88 -12.17 -31.23
CA SER A 77 -16.33 -12.72 -29.95
C SER A 77 -17.79 -13.21 -29.96
N LYS A 78 -18.67 -12.60 -30.76
CA LYS A 78 -20.06 -13.08 -31.00
C LYS A 78 -20.13 -14.38 -31.80
N LYS A 79 -18.99 -14.89 -32.27
CA LYS A 79 -18.86 -16.21 -32.90
C LYS A 79 -18.28 -17.23 -31.90
N LYS A 80 -18.90 -17.35 -30.72
CA LYS A 80 -18.86 -18.60 -29.95
C LYS A 80 -20.25 -19.24 -30.04
N LYS A 81 -20.22 -20.48 -30.53
CA LYS A 81 -21.32 -21.45 -30.52
C LYS A 81 -21.85 -21.66 -29.11
#